data_AF-P72437-F1
#
_entry.id   AF-P72437-F1
#
_cell.length_a   1.000
_cell.length_b   1.000
_cell.length_c   1.000
_cell.angle_alpha   90.00
_cell.angle_beta   90.00
_cell.angle_gamma   90.00
#
_symmetry.space_group_name_H-M   'P 1'
#
loop_
_entity.id
_entity.type
_entity.pdbx_description
1 polymer ?
#
loop_
_entity_poly.entity_id
_entity_poly.type
_entity_poly.pdbx_seq_one_letter_code
_entity_poly.pdbx_strand_id
1 'polypeptide(L)'
;MLRWSEVNEMLQSGLVEFHVHTHTHTRWDKKFSSREEQCKHLRQDLLSGREYLKEMTGKCSKHLCWPEGYYNKDYIQVAEELGFYYLYTTERRMNAPAKGTTRIGRISTKERESCAWLKRRLFYYTTPFFSSLLAFHKGPRLPDD
;
A
#
# COMPACT_ATOMS: atom_id res chain seq x y z
N MET A 1 11.03 -5.62 13.31
CA MET A 1 9.61 -5.78 13.71
C MET A 1 9.42 -4.98 14.99
N LEU A 2 8.32 -4.23 15.11
CA LEU A 2 7.99 -3.48 16.32
C LEU A 2 7.25 -4.38 17.32
N ARG A 3 7.42 -4.10 18.61
CA ARG A 3 6.64 -4.71 19.70
C ARG A 3 5.35 -3.94 19.93
N TRP A 4 4.33 -4.60 20.47
CA TRP A 4 3.04 -3.96 20.73
C TRP A 4 3.11 -2.80 21.74
N SER A 5 4.04 -2.84 22.70
CA SER A 5 4.30 -1.71 23.60
C SER A 5 4.79 -0.47 22.83
N GLU A 6 5.69 -0.65 21.86
CA GLU A 6 6.22 0.43 21.01
C GLU A 6 5.12 0.97 20.08
N VAL A 7 4.32 0.07 19.49
CA VAL A 7 3.15 0.46 18.67
C VAL A 7 2.17 1.31 19.48
N ASN A 8 1.83 0.88 20.69
CA ASN A 8 0.88 1.58 21.54
C ASN A 8 1.42 2.93 22.04
N GLU A 9 2.70 3.02 22.37
CA GLU A 9 3.36 4.30 22.71
C GLU A 9 3.27 5.29 21.53
N MET A 10 3.63 4.83 20.32
CA MET A 10 3.57 5.64 19.10
C MET A 10 2.13 6.05 18.77
N LEU A 11 1.14 5.17 18.95
CA LEU A 11 -0.28 5.50 18.77
C LEU A 11 -0.77 6.56 19.76
N GLN A 12 -0.41 6.42 21.04
CA GLN A 12 -0.82 7.36 22.09
C GLN A 12 -0.21 8.76 21.90
N SER A 13 0.95 8.85 21.25
CA SER A 13 1.55 10.15 20.90
C SER A 13 0.69 10.98 19.93
N GLY A 14 -0.20 10.34 19.16
CA GLY A 14 -0.98 10.99 18.11
C GLY A 14 -0.19 11.39 16.86
N LEU A 15 1.11 11.06 16.79
CA LEU A 15 1.99 11.41 15.66
C LEU A 15 2.06 10.31 14.59
N VAL A 16 1.70 9.08 14.94
CA VAL A 16 1.88 7.91 14.08
C VAL A 16 0.59 7.10 14.01
N GLU A 17 0.26 6.68 12.80
CA GLU A 17 -0.86 5.79 12.52
C GLU A 17 -0.37 4.41 12.12
N PHE A 18 -1.13 3.38 12.51
CA PHE A 18 -0.88 1.98 12.13
C PHE A 18 -2.03 1.48 11.28
N HIS A 19 -1.68 0.84 10.16
CA HIS A 19 -2.62 0.35 9.16
C HIS A 19 -2.24 -1.06 8.71
N VAL A 20 -3.18 -1.75 8.06
CA VAL A 20 -2.97 -3.12 7.62
C VAL A 20 -1.94 -3.15 6.48
N HIS A 21 -0.95 -4.04 6.60
CA HIS A 21 0.00 -4.38 5.54
C HIS A 21 -0.11 -5.87 5.17
N THR A 22 -1.37 -6.33 5.17
CA THR A 22 -1.80 -7.73 5.26
C THR A 22 -1.34 -8.40 6.57
N HIS A 23 -1.69 -9.66 6.79
CA HIS A 23 -1.33 -10.40 8.00
C HIS A 23 -0.01 -11.15 7.84
N THR A 24 0.17 -11.87 6.73
CA THR A 24 1.35 -12.73 6.52
C THR A 24 2.37 -12.16 5.52
N HIS A 25 2.07 -11.03 4.86
CA HIS A 25 2.90 -10.48 3.77
C HIS A 25 3.10 -11.49 2.61
N THR A 26 2.12 -12.36 2.36
CA THR A 26 2.21 -13.40 1.32
C THR A 26 1.87 -12.88 -0.08
N ARG A 27 2.69 -13.26 -1.06
CA ARG A 27 2.40 -13.09 -2.51
C ARG A 27 1.53 -14.24 -3.01
N TRP A 28 0.21 -14.12 -2.84
CA TRP A 28 -0.75 -15.16 -3.19
C TRP A 28 -0.72 -15.55 -4.68
N ASP A 29 -0.43 -14.60 -5.56
CA ASP A 29 -0.21 -14.82 -7.00
C ASP A 29 0.94 -15.78 -7.31
N LYS A 30 1.94 -15.86 -6.43
CA LYS A 30 3.05 -16.81 -6.55
C LYS A 30 2.75 -18.17 -5.91
N LYS A 31 1.69 -18.27 -5.12
CA LYS A 31 1.31 -19.48 -4.38
C LYS A 31 0.24 -20.28 -5.11
N PHE A 32 -0.66 -19.61 -5.82
CA PHE A 32 -1.79 -20.22 -6.48
C PHE A 32 -1.90 -19.72 -7.92
N SER A 33 -2.14 -20.64 -8.86
CA SER A 33 -2.37 -20.27 -10.26
C SER A 33 -3.80 -19.74 -10.50
N SER A 34 -4.79 -20.23 -9.73
CA SER A 34 -6.19 -19.79 -9.86
C SER A 34 -6.39 -18.44 -9.17
N ARG A 35 -6.99 -17.48 -9.90
CA ARG A 35 -7.34 -16.16 -9.34
C ARG A 35 -8.34 -16.27 -8.18
N GLU A 36 -9.27 -17.22 -8.25
CA GLU A 36 -10.27 -17.44 -7.21
C GLU A 36 -9.61 -17.84 -5.88
N GLU A 37 -8.70 -18.82 -5.92
CA GLU A 37 -7.97 -19.26 -4.72
C GLU A 37 -7.07 -18.14 -4.18
N GLN A 38 -6.42 -17.37 -5.06
CA GLN A 38 -5.68 -16.19 -4.63
C GLN A 38 -6.56 -15.18 -3.88
N CYS A 39 -7.73 -14.85 -4.42
CA CYS A 39 -8.66 -13.89 -3.81
C CYS A 39 -9.24 -14.40 -2.49
N LYS A 40 -9.56 -15.69 -2.41
CA LYS A 40 -10.03 -16.36 -1.18
C LYS A 40 -8.99 -16.27 -0.06
N HIS A 41 -7.73 -16.64 -0.35
CA HIS A 41 -6.65 -16.56 0.62
C HIS A 41 -6.30 -15.11 1.00
N LEU A 42 -6.31 -14.18 0.02
CA LEU A 42 -6.14 -12.77 0.30
C LEU A 42 -7.22 -12.24 1.24
N ARG A 43 -8.49 -12.57 0.98
CA ARG A 43 -9.62 -12.14 1.80
C ARG A 43 -9.42 -12.55 3.26
N GLN A 44 -9.06 -13.81 3.47
CA GLN A 44 -8.78 -14.34 4.81
C GLN A 44 -7.61 -13.61 5.47
N ASP A 45 -6.51 -13.39 4.75
CA ASP A 45 -5.33 -12.69 5.26
C ASP A 45 -5.64 -11.23 5.66
N LEU A 46 -6.44 -10.52 4.86
CA LEU A 46 -6.87 -9.16 5.18
C LEU A 46 -7.83 -9.09 6.37
N LEU A 47 -8.73 -10.07 6.51
CA LEU A 47 -9.62 -10.20 7.67
C LEU A 47 -8.83 -10.45 8.95
N SER A 48 -7.93 -11.45 8.95
CA SER A 48 -7.04 -11.72 10.08
C SER A 48 -6.19 -10.51 10.46
N GLY A 49 -5.63 -9.80 9.47
CA GLY A 49 -4.83 -8.61 9.72
C GLY A 49 -5.63 -7.47 10.37
N ARG A 50 -6.89 -7.29 9.96
CA ARG A 50 -7.81 -6.32 10.56
C ARG A 50 -8.17 -6.69 11.99
N GLU A 51 -8.60 -7.93 12.20
CA GLU A 51 -9.04 -8.41 13.51
C GLU A 51 -7.91 -8.28 14.52
N TYR A 52 -6.71 -8.72 14.14
CA TYR A 52 -5.53 -8.64 14.99
C TYR A 52 -5.11 -7.20 15.29
N LEU A 53 -5.11 -6.31 14.28
CA LEU A 53 -4.81 -4.89 14.52
C LEU A 53 -5.84 -4.24 15.44
N LYS A 54 -7.12 -4.57 15.27
CA LYS A 54 -8.21 -4.06 16.11
C LYS A 54 -8.11 -4.58 17.54
N GLU A 55 -7.77 -5.85 17.75
CA GLU A 55 -7.53 -6.43 19.07
C GLU A 55 -6.40 -5.69 19.80
N MET A 56 -5.29 -5.46 19.11
CA MET A 56 -4.09 -4.92 19.76
C MET A 56 -4.10 -3.40 19.96
N THR A 57 -4.85 -2.66 19.13
CA THR A 57 -4.84 -1.18 19.12
C THR A 57 -6.22 -0.55 19.36
N GLY A 58 -7.26 -1.37 19.51
CA GLY A 58 -8.66 -0.95 19.67
C GLY A 58 -9.34 -0.48 18.38
N LYS A 59 -8.61 -0.30 17.28
CA LYS A 59 -9.16 0.21 16.01
C LYS A 59 -8.48 -0.40 14.79
N CYS A 60 -9.19 -0.38 13.67
CA CYS A 60 -8.60 -0.62 12.35
C CYS A 60 -9.15 0.42 11.38
N SER A 61 -8.26 1.07 10.64
CA SER A 61 -8.63 2.09 9.66
C SER A 61 -9.09 1.50 8.32
N LYS A 62 -9.51 2.38 7.40
CA LYS A 62 -9.85 2.07 6.00
C LYS A 62 -8.60 1.96 5.08
N HIS A 63 -7.40 1.97 5.63
CA HIS A 63 -6.13 2.02 4.89
C HIS A 63 -5.50 0.63 4.79
N LEU A 64 -4.97 0.31 3.59
CA LEU A 64 -4.26 -0.92 3.30
C LEU A 64 -3.02 -0.61 2.46
N CYS A 65 -1.85 -1.11 2.88
CA CYS A 65 -0.64 -1.06 2.07
C CYS A 65 -0.37 -2.44 1.45
N TRP A 66 -0.21 -2.51 0.13
CA TRP A 66 0.04 -3.77 -0.55
C TRP A 66 1.47 -4.29 -0.32
N PRO A 67 1.66 -5.57 0.05
CA PRO A 67 2.97 -6.23 0.13
C PRO A 67 3.67 -6.14 -1.23
N GLU A 68 4.92 -5.67 -1.21
CA GLU A 68 5.72 -5.41 -2.42
C GLU A 68 5.07 -4.42 -3.43
N GLY A 69 3.92 -3.84 -3.07
CA GLY A 69 3.06 -3.07 -3.96
C GLY A 69 2.39 -3.88 -5.07
N TYR A 70 2.27 -5.20 -4.93
CA TYR A 70 1.54 -6.04 -5.89
C TYR A 70 0.04 -6.05 -5.59
N TYR A 71 -0.75 -5.88 -6.65
CA TYR A 71 -2.20 -5.93 -6.63
C TYR A 71 -2.73 -6.13 -8.06
N ASN A 72 -4.02 -6.38 -8.19
CA ASN A 72 -4.77 -6.43 -9.45
C ASN A 72 -6.20 -5.93 -9.19
N LYS A 73 -7.05 -5.95 -10.23
CA LYS A 73 -8.45 -5.48 -10.14
C LYS A 73 -9.26 -6.29 -9.11
N ASP A 74 -9.11 -7.61 -9.10
CA ASP A 74 -9.82 -8.48 -8.16
C ASP A 74 -9.38 -8.26 -6.71
N TYR A 75 -8.09 -8.00 -6.49
CA TYR A 75 -7.55 -7.71 -5.15
C TYR A 75 -8.07 -6.37 -4.62
N ILE A 76 -8.18 -5.37 -5.49
CA ILE A 76 -8.82 -4.09 -5.13
C ILE A 76 -10.27 -4.35 -4.73
N GLN A 77 -11.02 -5.10 -5.54
CA GLN A 77 -12.42 -5.41 -5.23
C GLN A 77 -12.55 -6.12 -3.88
N VAL A 78 -11.73 -7.14 -3.60
CA VAL A 78 -11.71 -7.81 -2.29
C VAL A 78 -11.43 -6.82 -1.16
N ALA A 79 -10.46 -5.92 -1.32
CA ALA A 79 -10.14 -4.93 -0.31
C ALA A 79 -11.30 -3.96 -0.05
N GLU A 80 -11.96 -3.47 -1.11
CA GLU A 80 -13.11 -2.57 -1.04
C GLU A 80 -14.34 -3.23 -0.41
N GLU A 81 -14.64 -4.48 -0.75
CA GLU A 81 -15.71 -5.28 -0.14
C GLU A 81 -15.48 -5.47 1.36
N LEU A 82 -14.22 -5.61 1.76
CA LEU A 82 -13.87 -5.65 3.17
C LEU A 82 -13.95 -4.25 3.81
N GLY A 83 -13.96 -3.15 3.06
CA GLY A 83 -14.04 -1.78 3.60
C GLY A 83 -12.70 -1.05 3.72
N PHE A 84 -11.68 -1.50 2.97
CA PHE A 84 -10.46 -0.74 2.75
C PHE A 84 -10.61 0.12 1.49
N TYR A 85 -10.46 1.43 1.64
CA TYR A 85 -10.68 2.39 0.55
C TYR A 85 -9.44 3.21 0.20
N TYR A 86 -8.41 3.21 1.05
CA TYR A 86 -7.14 3.89 0.80
C TYR A 86 -6.04 2.84 0.60
N LEU A 87 -5.73 2.54 -0.67
CA LEU A 87 -4.86 1.43 -1.05
C LEU A 87 -3.51 1.96 -1.55
N TYR A 88 -2.46 1.73 -0.76
CA TYR A 88 -1.11 2.20 -1.04
C TYR A 88 -0.34 1.18 -1.86
N THR A 89 0.19 1.66 -2.98
CA THR A 89 0.95 0.87 -3.96
C THR A 89 2.42 1.30 -3.94
N THR A 90 3.20 0.78 -4.87
CA THR A 90 4.57 1.23 -5.14
C THR A 90 4.70 1.93 -6.50
N GLU A 91 3.55 2.37 -7.04
CA GLU A 91 3.49 3.13 -8.29
C GLU A 91 4.18 4.48 -8.17
N ARG A 92 4.87 4.85 -9.25
CA ARG A 92 5.67 6.07 -9.34
C ARG A 92 4.87 7.19 -9.99
N ARG A 93 3.85 7.66 -9.28
CA ARG A 93 2.89 8.65 -9.79
C ARG A 93 2.60 9.75 -8.78
N MET A 94 2.25 10.91 -9.30
CA MET A 94 1.59 11.99 -8.59
C MET A 94 0.17 11.54 -8.22
N ASN A 95 -0.16 11.65 -6.94
CA ASN A 95 -1.51 11.47 -6.43
C ASN A 95 -2.33 12.74 -6.70
N ALA A 96 -3.59 12.56 -7.10
CA ALA A 96 -4.53 13.66 -7.28
C ALA A 96 -5.95 13.15 -6.98
N PRO A 97 -6.87 13.99 -6.47
CA PRO A 97 -8.23 13.58 -6.12
C PRO A 97 -8.96 12.86 -7.26
N ALA A 98 -8.82 13.36 -8.49
CA ALA A 98 -9.44 12.78 -9.68
C ALA A 98 -8.97 11.34 -10.00
N LYS A 99 -7.86 10.87 -9.42
CA LYS A 99 -7.32 9.53 -9.68
C LYS A 99 -7.69 8.48 -8.63
N GLY A 100 -8.57 8.85 -7.68
CA GLY A 100 -9.10 7.96 -6.65
C GLY A 100 -8.07 7.53 -5.60
N THR A 101 -8.53 6.68 -4.68
CA THR A 101 -7.80 6.24 -3.48
C THR A 101 -7.36 4.78 -3.54
N THR A 102 -7.71 4.04 -4.59
CA THR A 102 -7.41 2.61 -4.77
C THR A 102 -6.02 2.33 -5.34
N ARG A 103 -5.29 3.36 -5.79
CA ARG A 103 -3.95 3.24 -6.40
C ARG A 103 -3.02 4.35 -5.92
N ILE A 104 -2.97 4.61 -4.62
CA ILE A 104 -2.15 5.68 -4.05
C ILE A 104 -0.68 5.36 -4.31
N GLY A 105 0.00 6.24 -5.05
CA GLY A 105 1.42 6.13 -5.38
C GLY A 105 2.31 6.55 -4.21
N ARG A 106 3.54 6.01 -4.19
CA ARG A 106 4.53 6.32 -3.16
C ARG A 106 5.90 6.65 -3.76
N ILE A 107 6.66 7.44 -3.02
CA ILE A 107 8.06 7.72 -3.33
C ILE A 107 8.91 6.71 -2.58
N SER A 108 9.58 5.80 -3.31
CA SER A 108 10.61 4.94 -2.73
C SER A 108 11.80 5.80 -2.33
N THR A 109 12.09 5.82 -1.03
CA THR A 109 13.29 6.44 -0.47
C THR A 109 14.49 5.55 -0.73
N LYS A 110 15.66 6.18 -0.84
CA LYS A 110 16.96 5.49 -0.92
C LYS A 110 17.89 6.17 0.06
N GLU A 111 18.71 5.39 0.74
CA GLU A 111 19.81 5.94 1.50
C GLU A 111 20.80 6.59 0.51
N ARG A 112 21.03 7.89 0.69
CA ARG A 112 21.86 8.73 -0.16
C ARG A 112 22.49 9.80 0.72
N GLU A 113 23.76 10.09 0.48
CA GLU A 113 24.51 11.10 1.22
C GLU A 113 23.91 12.51 1.08
N SER A 114 23.30 12.81 -0.08
CA SER A 114 22.73 14.13 -0.37
C SER A 114 21.22 14.14 -0.52
N CYS A 115 20.58 15.11 0.16
CA CYS A 115 19.16 15.42 0.01
C CYS A 115 18.79 15.96 -1.38
N ALA A 116 19.76 16.34 -2.23
CA ALA A 116 19.49 16.81 -3.59
C ALA A 116 18.73 15.77 -4.43
N TRP A 117 19.00 14.47 -4.19
CA TRP A 117 18.23 13.39 -4.81
C TRP A 117 16.74 13.46 -4.45
N LEU A 118 16.40 13.71 -3.18
CA LEU A 118 15.02 13.78 -2.71
C LEU A 118 14.32 15.00 -3.30
N LYS A 119 14.99 16.16 -3.31
CA LYS A 119 14.46 17.39 -3.93
C LYS A 119 14.08 17.16 -5.40
N ARG A 120 14.99 16.57 -6.19
CA ARG A 120 14.73 16.22 -7.58
C ARG A 120 13.60 15.18 -7.70
N ARG A 121 13.54 14.20 -6.80
CA ARG A 121 12.48 13.19 -6.80
C ARG A 121 11.11 13.79 -6.50
N LEU A 122 11.02 14.67 -5.53
CA LEU A 122 9.79 15.41 -5.19
C LEU A 122 9.33 16.23 -6.38
N PHE A 123 10.23 16.99 -7.03
CA PHE A 123 9.91 17.77 -8.23
C PHE A 123 9.25 16.93 -9.33
N TYR A 124 9.75 15.71 -9.59
CA TYR A 124 9.12 14.81 -10.56
C TYR A 124 7.74 14.33 -10.15
N TYR A 125 7.48 14.13 -8.85
CA TYR A 125 6.19 13.64 -8.34
C TYR A 125 5.17 14.75 -8.09
N THR A 126 5.58 16.01 -8.09
CA THR A 126 4.69 17.17 -7.94
C THR A 126 4.39 17.87 -9.26
N THR A 127 5.10 17.54 -10.34
CA THR A 127 4.88 18.12 -11.67
C THR A 127 4.12 17.14 -12.56
N PRO A 128 2.88 17.45 -13.01
CA PRO A 128 2.02 16.50 -13.70
C PRO A 128 2.67 15.82 -14.92
N PHE A 129 3.27 16.61 -15.82
CA PHE A 129 3.91 16.09 -17.04
C PHE A 129 5.06 15.12 -16.72
N PHE A 130 5.99 15.54 -15.86
CA PHE A 130 7.13 14.70 -15.51
C PHE A 130 6.74 13.47 -14.70
N SER A 131 5.71 13.56 -13.86
CA SER A 131 5.22 12.39 -13.13
C SER A 131 4.67 11.34 -14.10
N SER A 132 3.92 11.75 -15.12
CA SER A 132 3.38 10.83 -16.12
C SER A 132 4.50 10.19 -16.93
N LEU A 133 5.51 10.98 -17.34
CA LEU A 133 6.68 10.46 -18.04
C LEU A 133 7.47 9.45 -17.19
N LEU A 134 7.66 9.74 -15.90
CA LEU A 134 8.34 8.83 -14.97
C LEU A 134 7.57 7.52 -14.77
N ALA A 135 6.24 7.59 -14.67
CA ALA A 135 5.38 6.41 -14.58
C ALA A 135 5.50 5.55 -15.84
N PHE A 136 5.45 6.17 -17.02
CA PHE A 136 5.60 5.48 -18.30
C PHE A 136 6.97 4.81 -18.46
N HIS A 137 8.06 5.57 -18.26
CA HIS A 137 9.42 5.07 -18.45
C HIS A 137 9.80 3.92 -17.52
N LYS A 138 9.19 3.84 -16.33
CA LYS A 138 9.46 2.77 -15.37
C LYS A 138 8.47 1.60 -15.43
N GLY A 139 7.54 1.66 -16.41
CA GLY A 139 6.51 0.67 -16.66
C GLY A 139 5.38 0.70 -15.62
N PRO A 140 4.14 0.36 -16.01
CA PRO A 140 3.12 -0.02 -15.05
C PRO A 140 3.59 -1.26 -14.27
N ARG A 141 3.34 -1.29 -12.95
CA ARG A 141 3.57 -2.50 -12.15
C ARG A 141 2.39 -3.48 -12.20
N LEU A 142 1.31 -3.10 -12.87
CA LEU A 142 0.18 -3.97 -13.13
C LEU A 142 0.48 -4.75 -14.42
N PRO A 143 0.59 -6.08 -14.36
CA PRO A 143 0.71 -6.91 -15.56
C PRO A 143 -0.63 -7.11 -16.29
N ASP A 144 -1.75 -6.79 -15.64
CA ASP A 144 -3.10 -7.13 -16.09
C ASP A 144 -3.93 -5.86 -16.39
N ASP A 145 -3.64 -5.22 -17.52
CA ASP A 145 -4.59 -4.34 -18.21
C ASP A 145 -4.90 -4.91 -19.60
#